data_AF-A0AAU7FDA0-F1
#
_entry.id   AF-A0AAU7FDA0-F1
#
_cell.length_a   1.000
_cell.length_b   1.000
_cell.length_c   1.000
_cell.angle_alpha   90.00
_cell.angle_beta   90.00
_cell.angle_gamma   90.00
#
_symmetry.space_group_name_H-M   'P 1'
#
loop_
_entity.id
_entity.type
_entity.pdbx_description
1 polymer ?
#
loop_
_entity_poly.entity_id
_entity_poly.type
_entity_poly.pdbx_seq_one_letter_code
_entity_poly.pdbx_strand_id
1 'polypeptide(L)'
;MEERWLNMFMAEWQAQRDSAQPRTIAIVDEQPEQQYLYPEFLLFQRLFERFGIRCLIASPEELRWESGQLWLGDEVIDLVYNRLTDFYFDEADSAALRDAYLAGAVVVTPTPRAHALYANKRHLACLSQPESLAKLE
;
A
#
# COMPACT_ATOMS: atom_id res chain seq x y z
N MET A 1 -5.91 9.27 -17.98
CA MET A 1 -6.44 8.43 -16.89
C MET A 1 -5.32 7.67 -16.20
N GLU A 2 -4.51 6.90 -16.92
CA GLU A 2 -3.30 6.22 -16.42
C GLU A 2 -2.36 7.15 -15.62
N GLU A 3 -2.03 8.32 -16.16
CA GLU A 3 -1.20 9.33 -15.45
C GLU A 3 -1.79 9.79 -14.11
N ARG A 4 -3.13 9.87 -14.01
CA ARG A 4 -3.78 10.27 -12.75
C ARG A 4 -3.56 9.23 -11.66
N TRP A 5 -3.65 7.94 -12.02
CA TRP A 5 -3.38 6.85 -11.08
C TRP A 5 -1.92 6.87 -10.64
N LEU A 6 -0.98 6.94 -11.59
CA LEU A 6 0.44 7.03 -11.29
C LEU A 6 0.76 8.21 -10.37
N ASN A 7 0.20 9.40 -10.67
CA ASN A 7 0.41 10.60 -9.87
C ASN A 7 -0.04 10.44 -8.42
N MET A 8 -1.05 9.61 -8.12
CA MET A 8 -1.43 9.32 -6.74
C MET A 8 -0.33 8.57 -5.98
N PHE A 9 0.30 7.57 -6.61
CA PHE A 9 1.43 6.84 -6.02
C PHE A 9 2.66 7.73 -5.87
N MET A 10 2.95 8.56 -6.88
CA MET A 10 4.09 9.49 -6.84
C MET A 10 3.89 10.58 -5.78
N ALA A 11 2.66 11.08 -5.59
CA ALA A 11 2.36 12.03 -4.54
C ALA A 11 2.59 11.44 -3.14
N GLU A 12 2.15 10.19 -2.91
CA GLU A 12 2.40 9.49 -1.65
C GLU A 12 3.90 9.25 -1.42
N TRP A 13 4.63 8.87 -2.47
CA TRP A 13 6.08 8.72 -2.41
C TRP A 13 6.79 10.03 -2.03
N GLN A 14 6.50 11.11 -2.76
CA GLN A 14 7.12 12.43 -2.56
C GLN A 14 6.77 13.07 -1.22
N ALA A 15 5.66 12.66 -0.59
CA ALA A 15 5.33 13.08 0.77
C ALA A 15 6.27 12.47 1.84
N GLN A 16 7.00 11.40 1.51
CA GLN A 16 7.80 10.62 2.46
C GLN A 16 9.28 10.47 2.05
N ARG A 17 9.64 10.85 0.83
CA ARG A 17 10.96 10.62 0.22
C ARG A 17 11.37 11.81 -0.65
N ASP A 18 12.66 12.12 -0.65
CA ASP A 18 13.22 13.23 -1.43
C ASP A 18 13.45 12.90 -2.92
N SER A 19 13.41 11.62 -3.30
CA SER A 19 13.58 11.21 -4.70
C SER A 19 12.29 11.34 -5.50
N ALA A 20 12.41 11.51 -6.81
CA ALA A 20 11.26 11.74 -7.69
C ALA A 20 10.28 10.56 -7.75
N GLN A 21 10.78 9.32 -7.70
CA GLN A 21 9.99 8.08 -7.79
C GLN A 21 10.68 6.91 -7.06
N PRO A 22 9.93 5.86 -6.66
CA PRO A 22 10.50 4.59 -6.19
C PRO A 22 11.17 3.84 -7.33
N ARG A 23 12.12 2.96 -7.00
CA ARG A 23 12.73 2.01 -7.95
C ARG A 23 11.88 0.77 -8.07
N THR A 24 11.39 0.25 -6.94
CA THR A 24 10.63 -0.99 -6.88
C THR A 24 9.33 -0.84 -6.09
N ILE A 25 8.23 -1.27 -6.70
CA ILE A 25 6.90 -1.37 -6.10
C ILE A 25 6.52 -2.84 -5.94
N ALA A 26 5.94 -3.19 -4.80
CA ALA A 26 5.26 -4.47 -4.62
C ALA A 26 3.74 -4.24 -4.46
N ILE A 27 2.93 -4.97 -5.23
CA ILE A 27 1.49 -5.10 -5.01
C ILE A 27 1.31 -6.30 -4.09
N VAL A 28 0.77 -6.08 -2.89
CA VAL A 28 0.72 -7.11 -1.84
C VAL A 28 -0.73 -7.43 -1.49
N ASP A 29 -1.11 -8.70 -1.68
CA ASP A 29 -2.42 -9.26 -1.30
C ASP A 29 -2.26 -10.72 -0.84
N GLU A 30 -3.24 -11.26 -0.13
CA GLU A 30 -3.27 -12.68 0.22
C GLU A 30 -3.55 -13.52 -1.03
N GLN A 31 -2.66 -14.47 -1.33
CA GLN A 31 -2.77 -15.38 -2.49
C GLN A 31 -3.18 -14.65 -3.78
N PRO A 32 -2.36 -13.71 -4.28
CA PRO A 32 -2.77 -12.74 -5.31
C PRO A 32 -3.38 -13.39 -6.56
N GLU A 33 -2.84 -14.52 -7.02
CA GLU A 33 -3.31 -15.23 -8.21
C GLU A 33 -4.71 -15.83 -8.06
N GLN A 34 -5.17 -16.04 -6.82
CA GLN A 34 -6.50 -16.57 -6.51
C GLN A 34 -7.53 -15.46 -6.33
N GLN A 35 -7.10 -14.20 -6.23
CA GLN A 35 -7.99 -13.08 -6.06
C GLN A 35 -8.78 -12.79 -7.34
N TYR A 36 -10.07 -12.51 -7.20
CA TYR A 36 -10.92 -12.07 -8.32
C TYR A 36 -10.34 -10.82 -9.02
N LEU A 37 -9.66 -9.96 -8.25
CA LEU A 37 -9.05 -8.72 -8.71
C LEU A 37 -7.62 -8.90 -9.24
N TYR A 38 -7.11 -10.12 -9.38
CA TYR A 38 -5.78 -10.36 -9.97
C TYR A 38 -5.56 -9.68 -11.33
N PRO A 39 -6.54 -9.61 -12.26
CA PRO A 39 -6.39 -8.85 -13.49
C PRO A 39 -6.11 -7.35 -13.27
N GLU A 40 -6.65 -6.76 -12.20
CA GLU A 40 -6.36 -5.37 -11.80
C GLU A 40 -4.88 -5.23 -11.41
N PHE A 41 -4.33 -6.20 -10.68
CA PHE A 41 -2.93 -6.16 -10.25
C PHE A 41 -1.99 -6.22 -11.45
N LEU A 42 -2.28 -7.06 -12.44
CA LEU A 42 -1.54 -7.12 -13.70
C LEU A 42 -1.61 -5.81 -14.49
N LEU A 43 -2.74 -5.09 -14.45
CA LEU A 43 -2.87 -3.79 -15.08
C LEU A 43 -1.99 -2.73 -14.39
N PHE A 44 -1.99 -2.69 -13.06
CA PHE A 44 -1.13 -1.79 -12.30
C PHE A 44 0.35 -2.14 -12.45
N GLN A 45 0.70 -3.43 -12.46
CA GLN A 45 2.06 -3.88 -12.72
C GLN A 45 2.58 -3.34 -14.06
N ARG A 46 1.82 -3.56 -15.14
CA ARG A 46 2.17 -3.04 -16.47
C ARG A 46 2.20 -1.52 -16.52
N LEU A 47 1.31 -0.85 -15.77
CA LEU A 47 1.32 0.60 -15.65
C LEU A 47 2.66 1.07 -15.07
N PHE A 48 3.06 0.57 -13.90
CA PHE A 48 4.32 0.96 -13.28
C PHE A 48 5.55 0.63 -14.14
N GLU A 49 5.57 -0.56 -14.76
CA GLU A 49 6.67 -0.98 -15.63
C GLU A 49 6.79 -0.10 -16.88
N ARG A 50 5.67 0.37 -17.46
CA ARG A 50 5.69 1.33 -18.57
C ARG A 50 6.30 2.69 -18.20
N PHE A 51 6.27 3.06 -16.92
CA PHE A 51 6.91 4.26 -16.39
C PHE A 51 8.31 3.99 -15.80
N GLY A 52 8.89 2.83 -16.09
CA GLY A 52 10.25 2.48 -15.69
C GLY A 52 10.40 2.15 -14.21
N ILE A 53 9.31 1.81 -13.53
CA ILE A 53 9.32 1.38 -12.12
C ILE A 53 9.16 -0.14 -12.09
N ARG A 54 10.07 -0.85 -11.42
CA ARG A 54 9.96 -2.29 -11.27
C ARG A 54 8.73 -2.61 -10.44
N CYS A 55 7.86 -3.52 -10.89
CA CYS A 55 6.67 -3.90 -10.13
C CYS A 55 6.56 -5.41 -9.97
N LEU A 56 6.42 -5.84 -8.72
CA LEU A 56 6.24 -7.23 -8.31
C LEU A 56 4.85 -7.41 -7.70
N ILE A 57 4.30 -8.62 -7.79
CA ILE A 57 3.06 -9.00 -7.10
C ILE A 57 3.45 -10.14 -6.16
N ALA A 58 3.06 -10.05 -4.89
CA ALA A 58 3.45 -11.03 -3.89
C ALA A 58 2.43 -11.15 -2.75
N SER A 59 2.50 -12.27 -2.06
CA SER A 59 1.85 -12.51 -0.78
C SER A 59 2.66 -11.89 0.36
N PRO A 60 2.02 -11.51 1.49
CA PRO A 60 2.75 -10.91 2.62
C PRO A 60 3.81 -11.87 3.21
N GLU A 61 3.53 -13.17 3.22
CA GLU A 61 4.46 -14.22 3.68
C GLU A 61 5.77 -14.33 2.87
N GLU A 62 5.80 -13.79 1.65
CA GLU A 62 6.99 -13.80 0.79
C GLU A 62 7.95 -12.65 1.13
N LEU A 63 7.48 -11.67 1.91
CA LEU A 63 8.26 -10.50 2.30
C LEU A 63 9.21 -10.82 3.46
N ARG A 64 10.42 -10.25 3.40
CA ARG A 64 11.41 -10.37 4.46
C ARG A 64 11.88 -8.99 4.92
N TRP A 65 11.93 -8.79 6.23
CA TRP A 65 12.48 -7.58 6.84
C TRP A 65 13.89 -7.87 7.35
N GLU A 66 14.89 -7.39 6.63
CA GLU A 66 16.30 -7.71 6.90
C GLU A 66 17.19 -6.52 6.59
N SER A 67 18.19 -6.29 7.44
CA SER A 67 19.19 -5.22 7.27
C SER A 67 18.60 -3.81 7.09
N GLY A 68 17.44 -3.54 7.71
CA GLY A 68 16.79 -2.23 7.61
C GLY A 68 16.05 -1.99 6.29
N GLN A 69 15.82 -3.03 5.49
CA GLN A 69 15.12 -2.96 4.21
C GLN A 69 14.06 -4.07 4.08
N LEU A 70 13.00 -3.78 3.32
CA LEU A 70 11.98 -4.77 2.96
C LEU A 70 12.42 -5.46 1.67
N TRP A 71 12.43 -6.79 1.68
CA TRP A 71 12.89 -7.61 0.56
C TRP A 71 11.79 -8.51 0.03
N LEU A 72 11.82 -8.73 -1.27
CA LEU A 72 11.06 -9.77 -1.97
C LEU A 72 12.00 -10.48 -2.94
N GLY A 73 12.30 -11.75 -2.69
CA GLY A 73 13.39 -12.43 -3.40
C GLY A 73 14.72 -11.69 -3.19
N ASP A 74 15.36 -11.27 -4.28
CA ASP A 74 16.62 -10.49 -4.25
C ASP A 74 16.40 -8.96 -4.43
N GLU A 75 15.14 -8.52 -4.45
CA GLU A 75 14.77 -7.13 -4.73
C GLU A 75 14.40 -6.39 -3.44
N VAL A 76 14.94 -5.19 -3.28
CA VAL A 76 14.49 -4.26 -2.23
C VAL A 76 13.21 -3.57 -2.68
N ILE A 77 12.21 -3.53 -1.80
CA ILE A 77 10.92 -2.88 -2.03
C ILE A 77 10.93 -1.49 -1.42
N ASP A 78 10.73 -0.48 -2.27
CA ASP A 78 10.67 0.92 -1.85
C ASP A 78 9.24 1.33 -1.44
N LEU A 79 8.25 0.85 -2.21
CA LEU A 79 6.84 1.16 -2.01
C LEU A 79 5.98 -0.10 -2.10
N VAL A 80 5.02 -0.22 -1.19
CA VAL A 80 4.00 -1.28 -1.19
C VAL A 80 2.65 -0.68 -1.54
N TYR A 81 2.08 -1.15 -2.66
CA TYR A 81 0.67 -0.98 -2.96
C TYR A 81 -0.11 -2.05 -2.19
N ASN A 82 -0.64 -1.65 -1.04
CA ASN A 82 -1.34 -2.52 -0.10
C ASN A 82 -2.74 -2.88 -0.60
N ARG A 83 -3.00 -4.17 -0.82
CA ARG A 83 -4.31 -4.71 -1.16
C ARG A 83 -4.87 -5.65 -0.08
N LEU A 84 -4.12 -5.86 1.01
CA LEU A 84 -4.52 -6.68 2.14
C LEU A 84 -5.78 -6.14 2.80
N THR A 85 -6.60 -7.06 3.32
CA THR A 85 -7.72 -6.71 4.20
C THR A 85 -7.30 -6.59 5.66
N ASP A 86 -6.15 -7.15 6.02
CA ASP A 86 -5.41 -6.84 7.24
C ASP A 86 -4.80 -5.43 7.18
N PHE A 87 -5.65 -4.41 7.33
CA PHE A 87 -5.27 -3.00 7.16
C PHE A 87 -4.24 -2.50 8.18
N TYR A 88 -4.04 -3.21 9.30
CA TYR A 88 -3.14 -2.83 10.38
C TYR A 88 -1.90 -3.71 10.48
N PHE A 89 -1.79 -4.73 9.62
CA PHE A 89 -0.70 -5.71 9.61
C PHE A 89 -0.64 -6.50 10.95
N ASP A 90 -1.81 -6.84 11.49
CA ASP A 90 -1.94 -7.58 12.74
C ASP A 90 -1.66 -9.08 12.57
N GLU A 91 -1.82 -9.60 11.35
CA GLU A 91 -1.56 -11.00 11.04
C GLU A 91 -0.06 -11.33 11.05
N ALA A 92 0.26 -12.60 11.36
CA ALA A 92 1.65 -13.04 11.47
C ALA A 92 2.40 -12.93 10.13
N ASP A 93 1.71 -13.22 9.03
CA ASP A 93 2.28 -13.18 7.68
C ASP A 93 2.62 -11.74 7.26
N SER A 94 1.93 -10.75 7.81
CA SER A 94 2.17 -9.32 7.59
C SER A 94 3.32 -8.76 8.45
N ALA A 95 3.96 -9.56 9.32
CA ALA A 95 4.93 -9.05 10.30
C ALA A 95 6.13 -8.32 9.67
N ALA A 96 6.69 -8.85 8.57
CA ALA A 96 7.81 -8.20 7.88
C ALA A 96 7.39 -6.83 7.31
N LEU A 97 6.19 -6.74 6.72
CA LEU A 97 5.64 -5.48 6.21
C LEU A 97 5.37 -4.49 7.34
N ARG A 98 4.79 -4.95 8.45
CA ARG A 98 4.55 -4.14 9.65
C ARG A 98 5.85 -3.52 10.16
N ASP A 99 6.88 -4.33 10.36
CA ASP A 99 8.14 -3.88 10.94
C ASP A 99 8.85 -2.88 10.01
N ALA A 100 8.84 -3.12 8.70
CA ALA A 100 9.35 -2.19 7.70
C ALA A 100 8.59 -0.86 7.67
N TYR A 101 7.25 -0.91 7.78
CA TYR A 101 6.40 0.27 7.83
C TYR A 101 6.65 1.09 9.10
N LEU A 102 6.73 0.44 10.27
CA LEU A 102 7.00 1.09 11.55
C LEU A 102 8.42 1.69 11.60
N ALA A 103 9.39 1.05 10.96
CA ALA A 103 10.74 1.58 10.80
C ALA A 103 10.83 2.74 9.78
N GLY A 104 9.74 3.02 9.05
CA GLY A 104 9.71 4.03 7.99
C GLY A 104 10.55 3.68 6.78
N ALA A 105 10.95 2.42 6.62
CA ALA A 105 11.86 1.96 5.56
C ALA A 105 11.15 1.80 4.21
N VAL A 106 9.86 1.49 4.23
CA VAL A 106 9.02 1.32 3.05
C VAL A 106 7.86 2.33 3.06
N VAL A 107 7.51 2.87 1.89
CA VAL A 107 6.28 3.66 1.72
C VAL A 107 5.11 2.71 1.51
N VAL A 108 4.04 2.83 2.27
CA VAL A 108 2.85 1.98 2.12
C VAL A 108 1.68 2.82 1.65
N THR A 109 0.95 2.36 0.64
CA THR A 109 -0.26 3.04 0.17
C THR A 109 -1.36 2.06 -0.22
N PRO A 110 -2.60 2.22 0.29
CA PRO A 110 -2.98 3.13 1.38
C PRO A 110 -2.31 2.75 2.71
N THR A 111 -2.03 3.75 3.55
CA THR A 111 -1.44 3.52 4.89
C THR A 111 -2.47 3.02 5.91
N PRO A 112 -2.05 2.24 6.93
CA PRO A 112 -2.90 1.91 8.08
C PRO A 112 -3.52 3.16 8.75
N ARG A 113 -2.77 4.26 8.81
CA ARG A 113 -3.26 5.56 9.31
C ARG A 113 -4.38 6.13 8.43
N ALA A 114 -4.23 6.11 7.11
CA ALA A 114 -5.28 6.58 6.19
C ALA A 114 -6.54 5.72 6.33
N HIS A 115 -6.39 4.41 6.51
CA HIS A 115 -7.52 3.52 6.79
C HIS A 115 -8.22 3.90 8.11
N ALA A 116 -7.46 4.08 9.19
CA ALA A 116 -8.01 4.46 10.50
C ALA A 116 -8.79 5.79 10.46
N LEU A 117 -8.30 6.78 9.72
CA LEU A 117 -8.90 8.12 9.66
C LEU A 117 -10.10 8.19 8.70
N TYR A 118 -10.04 7.51 7.55
CA TYR A 118 -10.98 7.77 6.46
C TYR A 118 -11.83 6.57 6.03
N ALA A 119 -11.35 5.34 6.23
CA ALA A 119 -12.02 4.13 5.73
C ALA A 119 -12.67 3.29 6.86
N ASN A 120 -12.48 3.67 8.12
CA ASN A 120 -13.09 2.97 9.25
C ASN A 120 -14.61 3.13 9.24
N LYS A 121 -15.34 2.04 8.97
CA LYS A 121 -16.81 2.01 8.90
C LYS A 121 -17.50 2.49 10.19
N ARG A 122 -16.82 2.49 11.33
CA ARG A 122 -17.34 3.09 12.58
C ARG A 122 -17.63 4.58 12.41
N HIS A 123 -16.93 5.27 11.51
CA HIS A 123 -17.21 6.67 11.19
C HIS A 123 -18.59 6.85 10.56
N LEU A 124 -19.13 5.84 9.85
CA LEU A 124 -20.47 5.94 9.28
C LEU A 124 -21.56 6.10 10.35
N ALA A 125 -21.38 5.51 11.54
CA ALA A 125 -22.34 5.70 12.64
C ALA A 125 -22.38 7.17 13.10
N CYS A 126 -21.20 7.80 13.21
CA CYS A 126 -21.08 9.22 13.55
C CYS A 126 -21.64 10.11 12.42
N LEU A 127 -21.26 9.83 11.17
CA LEU A 127 -21.71 10.59 9.99
C LEU A 127 -23.22 10.44 9.71
N SER A 128 -23.86 9.39 10.24
CA SER A 128 -25.31 9.20 10.14
C SER A 128 -26.10 9.99 11.19
N GLN A 129 -25.44 10.65 12.14
CA GLN A 129 -26.09 11.47 13.15
C GLN A 129 -26.17 12.94 12.66
N PRO A 130 -27.37 13.52 12.51
CA PRO A 130 -27.53 14.89 12.03
C PRO A 130 -26.75 15.93 12.86
N GLU A 131 -26.68 15.74 14.18
CA GLU A 131 -25.96 16.64 15.10
C GLU A 131 -24.43 16.59 14.93
N SER A 132 -23.89 15.42 14.57
CA SER A 132 -22.46 15.24 14.31
C SER A 132 -22.07 15.79 12.93
N LEU A 133 -22.98 15.69 11.96
CA LEU A 133 -22.81 16.25 10.62
C LEU A 133 -22.79 17.79 10.65
N ALA A 134 -23.66 18.40 11.45
CA ALA A 134 -23.74 19.86 11.60
C ALA A 134 -22.50 20.51 12.27
N LYS A 135 -21.58 19.71 12.83
CA LYS A 135 -20.32 20.18 13.44
C LYS A 135 -19.12 20.12 12.48
N LEU A 136 -19.32 19.63 11.26
CA LEU A 136 -18.30 19.52 10.22
C LEU A 136 -18.38 20.65 9.17
N GLU A 137 -19.38 21.54 9.28
CA GLU A 137 -19.49 22.79 8.53
C GLU A 137 -18.75 23.95 9.24
#